data_AF-A0A380ARY3-F1
#
_entry.id   AF-A0A380ARY3-F1
#
_cell.length_a   1.000
_cell.length_b   1.000
_cell.length_c   1.000
_cell.angle_alpha   90.00
_cell.angle_beta   90.00
_cell.angle_gamma   90.00
#
_symmetry.space_group_name_H-M   'P 1'
#
loop_
_entity.id
_entity.type
_entity.pdbx_description
1 polymer ?
#
loop_
_entity_poly.entity_id
_entity_poly.type
_entity_poly.pdbx_seq_one_letter_code
_entity_poly.pdbx_strand_id
1 'polypeptide(L)' 'MRKGDTADFADTGLYKKVFALAGGKLPREMLPGIQLESPKITRKLTTAWFAKRVDERRQRCMARAGG' A
#
# COMPACT_ATOMS: atom_id res chain seq x y z
N MET A 1 -12.73 -4.18 -30.25
CA MET A 1 -12.66 -4.13 -28.77
C MET A 1 -11.21 -3.97 -28.37
N ARG A 2 -10.78 -2.81 -27.88
CA ARG A 2 -9.40 -2.54 -27.38
C ARG A 2 -9.43 -1.30 -26.45
N LYS A 3 -10.28 -1.33 -25.42
CA LYS A 3 -10.35 -0.26 -24.41
C LYS A 3 -9.77 -0.66 -23.06
N GLY A 4 -9.12 -1.83 -22.96
CA GLY A 4 -8.55 -2.33 -21.69
C GLY A 4 -7.23 -1.65 -21.30
N ASP A 5 -6.47 -1.18 -22.28
CA ASP A 5 -5.10 -0.68 -22.06
C ASP A 5 -5.03 0.85 -21.93
N THR A 6 -6.16 1.54 -22.08
CA THR A 6 -6.25 3.01 -21.99
C THR A 6 -6.63 3.44 -20.58
N ALA A 7 -6.04 4.53 -20.08
CA ALA A 7 -6.33 5.08 -18.75
C ALA A 7 -7.84 5.35 -18.52
N ASP A 8 -8.55 5.74 -19.58
CA ASP A 8 -10.01 5.99 -19.59
C ASP A 8 -10.86 4.75 -19.24
N PHE A 9 -10.26 3.55 -19.23
CA PHE A 9 -10.95 2.32 -18.84
C PHE A 9 -11.44 2.36 -17.40
N ALA A 10 -10.69 3.00 -16.51
CA ALA A 10 -11.01 3.14 -15.09
C ALA A 10 -12.34 3.89 -14.87
N ASP A 11 -12.72 4.77 -15.81
CA ASP A 11 -13.97 5.53 -15.73
C ASP A 11 -15.19 4.80 -16.29
N THR A 12 -14.99 3.66 -16.95
CA THR A 12 -16.06 2.90 -17.57
C THR A 12 -17.01 2.30 -16.54
N GLY A 13 -18.28 2.17 -16.92
CA GLY A 13 -19.28 1.51 -16.08
C GLY A 13 -18.96 0.03 -15.80
N LEU A 14 -18.20 -0.64 -16.68
CA LEU A 14 -17.75 -2.02 -16.47
C LEU A 14 -16.73 -2.09 -15.33
N TYR A 15 -15.69 -1.25 -15.37
CA TYR A 15 -14.67 -1.17 -14.33
C TYR A 15 -15.30 -0.85 -12.96
N LYS A 16 -16.19 0.16 -12.92
CA LYS A 16 -16.91 0.56 -11.70
C LYS A 16 -17.79 -0.56 -11.13
N LYS A 17 -18.50 -1.32 -11.98
CA LYS A 17 -19.33 -2.46 -11.54
C LYS A 17 -18.49 -3.62 -11.01
N VAL A 18 -17.39 -3.97 -11.68
CA VAL A 18 -16.49 -5.04 -11.22
C VAL A 18 -15.81 -4.65 -9.90
N PHE A 19 -15.38 -3.40 -9.74
CA PHE A 19 -14.82 -2.90 -8.48
C PHE A 19 -15.85 -2.86 -7.35
N ALA A 20 -17.11 -2.51 -7.64
CA ALA A 20 -18.19 -2.55 -6.65
C ALA A 20 -18.52 -3.98 -6.19
N LEU A 21 -18.51 -4.95 -7.12
CA LEU A 21 -18.67 -6.37 -6.82
C LEU A 21 -17.49 -6.98 -6.05
N ALA A 22 -16.28 -6.42 -6.21
CA ALA A 22 -15.09 -6.86 -5.48
C ALA A 22 -15.09 -6.49 -3.99
N GLY A 23 -16.13 -5.82 -3.48
CA GLY A 23 -16.39 -5.71 -2.04
C GLY A 23 -15.41 -4.82 -1.29
N GLY A 24 -15.45 -3.52 -1.56
CA GLY A 24 -14.82 -2.51 -0.71
C GLY A 24 -13.29 -2.62 -0.58
N LYS A 25 -12.71 -1.78 0.28
CA LYS A 25 -11.27 -1.64 0.51
C LYS A 25 -10.64 -3.02 0.71
N LEU A 26 -9.95 -3.50 -0.32
CA LEU A 26 -9.44 -4.86 -0.35
C LEU A 26 -8.46 -5.07 0.82
N PRO A 27 -8.38 -6.27 1.42
CA PRO A 27 -7.47 -6.55 2.56
C PRO A 27 -5.99 -6.27 2.26
N ARG A 28 -5.64 -6.07 0.99
CA ARG A 28 -4.31 -5.63 0.51
C ARG A 28 -3.98 -4.17 0.83
N GLU A 29 -4.96 -3.32 1.15
CA GLU A 29 -4.69 -1.98 1.71
C GLU A 29 -4.37 -2.02 3.21
N MET A 30 -4.56 -3.16 3.87
CA MET A 30 -4.19 -3.33 5.28
C MET A 30 -2.73 -3.77 5.39
N LEU A 31 -1.97 -3.12 6.28
CA LEU A 31 -0.61 -3.55 6.59
C LEU A 31 -0.64 -4.98 7.14
N PRO A 32 0.07 -5.93 6.52
CA PRO A 32 0.02 -7.32 6.95
C PRO A 32 0.67 -7.45 8.34
N GLY A 33 0.05 -8.23 9.22
CA GLY A 33 0.54 -8.51 10.59
C GLY A 33 1.60 -9.62 10.65
N ILE A 34 2.40 -9.81 9.60
CA ILE A 34 3.39 -10.89 9.53
C ILE A 34 4.68 -10.52 10.27
N GLN A 35 5.38 -11.52 10.77
CA GLN A 35 6.70 -11.35 11.38
C GLN A 35 7.77 -11.19 10.29
N LEU A 36 8.75 -10.33 10.57
CA LEU A 36 9.90 -10.10 9.71
C LEU A 36 11.06 -11.00 10.13
N GLU A 37 11.53 -11.82 9.19
CA GLU A 37 12.72 -12.64 9.37
C GLU A 37 13.85 -12.11 8.49
N SER A 38 15.00 -11.83 9.10
CA SER A 38 16.19 -11.37 8.38
C SER A 38 17.43 -11.65 9.24
N PRO A 39 18.59 -11.98 8.63
CA PRO A 39 19.85 -12.18 9.35
C PRO A 39 20.29 -10.97 10.19
N LYS A 40 19.76 -9.77 9.88
CA LYS A 40 20.07 -8.52 10.58
C LYS A 40 19.05 -8.14 11.65
N ILE A 41 17.96 -8.89 11.78
CA ILE A 41 16.89 -8.63 12.75
C ILE A 41 17.10 -9.54 13.96
N THR A 42 17.49 -8.94 15.09
CA THR A 42 17.78 -9.66 16.34
C THR A 42 16.59 -9.75 17.30
N ARG A 43 15.42 -9.20 16.91
CA ARG A 43 14.21 -9.12 17.75
C ARG A 43 12.98 -9.43 16.91
N LYS A 44 11.91 -9.94 17.52
CA LYS A 44 10.64 -10.20 16.82
C LYS A 44 9.98 -8.88 16.40
N LEU A 45 9.97 -8.60 15.10
CA LEU A 45 9.38 -7.40 14.50
C LEU A 45 8.27 -7.79 13.54
N THR A 46 7.27 -6.92 13.37
CA THR A 46 6.18 -7.10 12.41
C THR A 46 6.32 -6.16 11.22
N THR A 47 5.68 -6.48 10.10
CA THR A 47 5.63 -5.56 8.94
C THR A 47 4.97 -4.23 9.29
N ALA A 48 3.98 -4.23 10.20
CA ALA A 48 3.40 -3.01 10.75
C ALA A 48 4.43 -2.12 11.48
N TRP A 49 5.33 -2.72 12.27
CA TRP A 49 6.41 -1.99 12.93
C TRP A 49 7.37 -1.35 11.92
N PHE A 50 7.74 -2.10 10.87
CA PHE A 50 8.64 -1.61 9.85
C PHE A 50 8.04 -0.45 9.06
N ALA A 51 6.79 -0.58 8.64
CA ALA A 51 6.06 0.47 7.94
C ALA A 51 6.02 1.78 8.76
N LYS A 52 5.71 1.69 10.05
CA LYS A 52 5.73 2.85 10.96
C LYS A 52 7.11 3.50 11.03
N ARG A 53 8.16 2.70 11.21
CA ARG A 53 9.53 3.24 11.41
C ARG A 53 10.11 3.87 10.14
N VAL A 54 9.82 3.30 8.97
CA VAL A 54 10.18 3.90 7.67
C VAL A 54 9.42 5.21 7.47
N ASP A 55 8.13 5.24 7.79
CA ASP A 55 7.33 6.46 7.66
C ASP A 55 7.83 7.58 8.57
N GLU A 56 8.11 7.29 9.85
CA GLU A 56 8.71 8.25 10.79
C GLU A 56 10.05 8.80 10.29
N ARG A 57 10.88 7.98 9.62
CA ARG A 57 12.12 8.46 8.99
C ARG A 57 11.81 9.37 7.80
N ARG A 58 10.88 8.97 6.92
CA ARG A 58 10.45 9.78 5.78
C ARG A 58 9.94 11.14 6.23
N GLN A 59 9.04 11.17 7.21
CA GLN A 59 8.47 12.41 7.76
C GLN A 59 9.55 13.34 8.32
N ARG A 60 10.54 12.79 9.04
CA ARG A 60 11.69 13.59 9.51
C ARG A 60 12.53 14.15 8.37
N CYS A 61 12.74 13.39 7.30
CA CYS A 61 13.43 13.90 6.12
C CYS A 61 12.63 15.02 5.44
N MET A 62 11.31 14.83 5.26
CA MET A 62 10.43 15.84 4.68
C MET A 62 10.41 17.13 5.51
N ALA A 63 10.37 17.02 6.84
CA ALA A 63 10.42 18.17 7.74
C ALA A 63 11.74 18.95 7.66
N ARG A 64 12.86 18.27 7.34
CA ARG A 64 14.18 18.91 7.16
C ARG A 64 14.35 19.54 5.78
N ALA A 65 13.66 19.02 4.76
CA ALA A 65 13.77 19.53 3.38
C ALA A 65 12.88 20.76 3.11
N GLY A 66 11.87 20.98 3.95
CA GLY A 66 10.99 22.15 3.87
C GLY A 66 11.36 23.32 4.78
N GLY A 67 12.51 23.25 5.47
CA GLY A 67 13.04 24.29 6.35
C GLY A 67 14.30 24.92 5.81
#